data_AF-A0A2S7EXG0-F1
#
_entry.id   AF-A0A2S7EXG0-F1
#
_cell.length_a   1.000
_cell.length_b   1.000
_cell.length_c   1.000
_cell.angle_alpha   90.00
_cell.angle_beta   90.00
_cell.angle_gamma   90.00
#
_symmetry.space_group_name_H-M   'P 1'
#
loop_
_entity.id
_entity.type
_entity.pdbx_description
1 polymer ?
#
loop_
_entity_poly.entity_id
_entity_poly.type
_entity_poly.pdbx_seq_one_letter_code
_entity_poly.pdbx_strand_id
1 'polypeptide(L)'
;MITANHGIRVAVLAAVLCVLLPGCTARETDSSLDAASMKPAMLSAGKTVGPADLRPFLTNGWSSDEPFGVWSIGEDSGLLVRIEKSATAGNQLFLQAGGLWAPQRQSMEVSARVNGGNWQHQTLTAAAPEQQHISVALPTLAAGDEVRVELHYDHPASPVELGLSSDTRALGISLRSLQLSGRTP
;
A
#
# COMPACT_ATOMS: atom_id res chain seq x y z
N MET A 1 25.13 27.19 26.53
CA MET A 1 25.21 25.90 27.23
C MET A 1 23.81 25.34 27.37
N ILE A 2 23.54 24.21 26.67
CA ILE A 2 22.84 23.00 27.11
C ILE A 2 21.45 23.18 27.77
N THR A 3 20.34 22.49 27.48
CA THR A 3 19.81 21.57 26.44
C THR A 3 18.34 21.34 26.84
N ALA A 4 17.52 20.96 25.86
CA ALA A 4 16.13 20.52 25.93
C ALA A 4 15.76 19.50 27.03
N ASN A 5 14.48 19.46 27.40
CA ASN A 5 13.68 18.23 27.34
C ASN A 5 12.18 18.53 27.54
N HIS A 6 11.32 18.14 26.60
CA HIS A 6 9.89 17.97 26.86
C HIS A 6 9.53 16.54 26.47
N GLY A 7 9.18 15.76 27.48
CA GLY A 7 8.95 14.33 27.40
C GLY A 7 7.69 13.99 26.62
N ILE A 8 7.84 13.03 25.71
CA ILE A 8 6.74 12.36 25.02
C ILE A 8 6.15 11.33 25.98
N ARG A 9 4.82 11.41 26.18
CA ARG A 9 4.05 10.45 26.96
C ARG A 9 3.91 9.15 26.16
N VAL A 10 4.50 8.08 26.68
CA VAL A 10 4.29 6.71 26.22
C VAL A 10 2.92 6.25 26.71
N ALA A 11 2.00 5.98 25.78
CA ALA A 11 0.76 5.27 26.07
C ALA A 11 1.04 3.77 26.03
N VAL A 12 1.09 3.17 27.22
CA VAL A 12 1.04 1.72 27.42
C VAL A 12 -0.41 1.28 27.22
N LEU A 13 -0.68 0.32 26.33
CA LEU A 13 -1.89 -0.48 26.41
C LEU A 13 -1.55 -1.96 26.26
N ALA A 14 -1.84 -2.69 27.33
CA ALA A 14 -1.70 -4.12 27.48
C ALA A 14 -2.87 -4.88 26.82
N ALA A 15 -2.61 -6.14 26.45
CA ALA A 15 -3.53 -7.30 26.33
C ALA A 15 -2.97 -8.24 25.22
N VAL A 16 -2.81 -9.56 25.33
CA VAL A 16 -3.21 -10.59 26.30
C VAL A 16 -2.16 -11.71 26.27
N LEU A 17 -1.80 -12.17 27.47
CA LEU A 17 -1.05 -13.40 27.72
C LEU A 17 -1.97 -14.61 27.46
N CYS A 18 -1.62 -15.49 26.51
CA CYS A 18 -2.17 -16.84 26.46
C CYS A 18 -1.12 -17.81 25.91
N VAL A 19 -0.14 -18.12 26.75
CA VAL A 19 0.72 -19.29 26.56
C VAL A 19 0.51 -20.13 27.81
N LEU A 20 0.08 -21.40 27.63
CA LEU A 20 0.40 -22.58 28.44
C LEU A 20 -0.66 -23.67 28.23
N LEU A 21 -0.55 -24.45 27.14
CA LEU A 21 -0.97 -25.86 27.11
C LEU A 21 -0.07 -26.63 26.12
N PRO A 22 0.56 -27.76 26.51
CA PRO A 22 1.27 -28.64 25.59
C PRO A 22 0.25 -29.58 24.93
N GLY A 23 0.10 -29.52 23.61
CA GLY A 23 -0.73 -30.50 22.89
C GLY A 23 -1.51 -30.02 21.65
N CYS A 24 -1.34 -28.78 21.18
CA CYS A 24 -1.92 -28.40 19.88
C CYS A 24 -0.95 -28.76 18.76
N THR A 25 -1.12 -29.94 18.15
CA THR A 25 -0.58 -30.21 16.82
C THR A 25 -1.12 -29.15 15.86
N ALA A 26 -0.23 -28.36 15.26
CA ALA A 26 -0.58 -27.42 14.22
C ALA A 26 -1.32 -28.17 13.12
N ARG A 27 -2.60 -27.87 12.93
CA ARG A 27 -3.34 -28.29 11.74
C ARG A 27 -2.89 -27.33 10.65
N GLU A 28 -1.94 -27.78 9.84
CA GLU A 28 -1.63 -27.17 8.56
C GLU A 28 -2.91 -27.24 7.71
N THR A 29 -3.69 -26.17 7.71
CA THR A 29 -4.62 -25.90 6.62
C THR A 29 -3.81 -25.26 5.52
N ASP A 30 -3.31 -26.14 4.65
CA ASP A 30 -3.01 -25.86 3.26
C ASP A 30 -4.19 -25.11 2.64
N SER A 31 -4.04 -23.79 2.49
CA SER A 31 -5.01 -22.91 1.84
C SER A 31 -4.37 -22.40 0.53
N SER A 32 -3.97 -23.33 -0.33
CA SER A 32 -3.44 -23.06 -1.67
C SER A 32 -4.51 -23.00 -2.76
N LEU A 33 -5.80 -22.88 -2.40
CA LEU A 33 -6.93 -22.85 -3.33
C LEU A 33 -7.93 -21.78 -2.86
N ASP A 34 -7.78 -20.54 -3.34
CA ASP A 34 -8.88 -19.55 -3.47
C ASP A 34 -8.46 -18.20 -4.08
N ALA A 35 -7.19 -18.00 -4.44
CA ALA A 35 -6.73 -16.74 -5.04
C ALA A 35 -7.22 -16.50 -6.49
N ALA A 36 -7.92 -17.45 -7.13
CA ALA A 36 -8.24 -17.40 -8.57
C ALA A 36 -9.71 -17.06 -8.90
N SER A 37 -10.56 -16.73 -7.93
CA SER A 37 -11.99 -16.48 -8.21
C SER A 37 -12.63 -15.37 -7.38
N MET A 38 -11.90 -14.28 -7.09
CA MET A 38 -12.53 -13.03 -6.68
C MET A 38 -12.63 -12.11 -7.89
N LYS A 39 -13.86 -11.76 -8.30
CA LYS A 39 -14.07 -10.71 -9.30
C LYS A 39 -13.42 -9.42 -8.78
N PRO A 40 -12.63 -8.70 -9.58
CA PRO A 40 -11.99 -7.47 -9.10
C PRO A 40 -13.00 -6.46 -8.62
N ALA A 41 -12.66 -5.76 -7.54
CA ALA A 41 -13.54 -4.76 -6.95
C ALA A 41 -13.73 -3.58 -7.91
N MET A 42 -14.97 -3.06 -7.92
CA MET A 42 -15.35 -1.96 -8.81
C MET A 42 -14.86 -0.62 -8.25
N LEU A 43 -14.23 0.19 -9.10
CA LEU A 43 -13.82 1.55 -8.79
C LEU A 43 -14.55 2.55 -9.69
N SER A 44 -15.24 3.49 -9.03
CA SER A 44 -15.98 4.58 -9.67
C SER A 44 -15.12 5.84 -9.75
N ALA A 45 -15.27 6.60 -10.84
CA ALA A 45 -14.62 7.90 -10.96
C ALA A 45 -15.06 8.85 -9.82
N GLY A 46 -14.10 9.55 -9.22
CA GLY A 46 -14.32 10.46 -8.09
C GLY A 46 -14.52 9.78 -6.74
N LYS A 47 -14.67 8.45 -6.68
CA LYS A 47 -14.79 7.72 -5.42
C LYS A 47 -13.40 7.47 -4.82
N THR A 48 -13.25 7.89 -3.57
CA THR A 48 -12.10 7.55 -2.74
C THR A 48 -12.41 6.29 -1.94
N VAL A 49 -11.53 5.30 -2.04
CA VAL A 49 -11.52 4.09 -1.21
C VAL A 49 -10.57 4.35 -0.05
N GLY A 50 -11.08 4.30 1.18
CA GLY A 50 -10.28 4.50 2.38
C GLY A 50 -9.65 3.21 2.91
N PRO A 51 -8.84 3.28 4.00
CA PRO A 51 -8.06 2.16 4.51
C PRO A 51 -8.87 0.88 4.77
N ALA A 52 -10.07 1.01 5.33
CA ALA A 52 -10.93 -0.11 5.67
C ALA A 52 -11.47 -0.88 4.46
N ASP A 53 -11.48 -0.25 3.28
CA ASP A 53 -12.08 -0.78 2.05
C ASP A 53 -11.01 -1.13 0.98
N LEU A 54 -9.72 -1.03 1.30
CA LEU A 54 -8.62 -1.24 0.33
C LEU A 54 -8.44 -2.70 -0.08
N ARG A 55 -8.61 -3.64 0.86
CA ARG A 55 -8.26 -5.07 0.69
C ARG A 55 -8.74 -5.69 -0.63
N PRO A 56 -10.00 -5.47 -1.09
CA PRO A 56 -10.50 -6.05 -2.35
C PRO A 56 -9.76 -5.60 -3.62
N PHE A 57 -8.95 -4.55 -3.55
CA PHE A 57 -8.17 -4.01 -4.66
C PHE A 57 -6.71 -4.47 -4.64
N LEU A 58 -6.24 -5.03 -3.52
CA LEU A 58 -4.84 -5.41 -3.30
C LEU A 58 -4.58 -6.84 -3.79
N THR A 59 -3.49 -7.04 -4.54
CA THR A 59 -3.05 -8.38 -4.96
C THR A 59 -1.84 -8.84 -4.13
N ASN A 60 -0.79 -9.33 -4.78
CA ASN A 60 0.49 -9.67 -4.16
C ASN A 60 1.20 -8.45 -3.56
N GLY A 61 2.13 -8.71 -2.64
CA GLY A 61 3.07 -7.71 -2.14
C GLY A 61 2.51 -6.74 -1.09
N TRP A 62 1.41 -7.10 -0.41
CA TRP A 62 0.80 -6.28 0.65
C TRP A 62 0.75 -7.03 1.98
N SER A 63 0.91 -6.30 3.08
CA SER A 63 0.78 -6.82 4.45
C SER A 63 -0.68 -7.14 4.81
N SER A 64 -0.90 -7.58 6.05
CA SER A 64 -2.22 -7.54 6.70
C SER A 64 -2.74 -6.10 6.84
N ASP A 65 -4.06 -5.97 6.99
CA ASP A 65 -4.72 -4.66 7.15
C ASP A 65 -4.34 -4.05 8.49
N GLU A 66 -3.99 -2.77 8.46
CA GLU A 66 -3.77 -1.97 9.67
C GLU A 66 -4.85 -0.86 9.71
N PRO A 67 -5.21 -0.31 10.89
CA PRO A 67 -6.28 0.70 11.03
C PRO A 67 -6.12 1.92 10.12
N PHE A 68 -4.89 2.12 9.69
CA PHE A 68 -4.38 3.29 9.06
C PHE A 68 -4.13 3.07 7.57
N GLY A 69 -3.96 1.83 7.11
CA GLY A 69 -3.61 1.52 5.72
C GLY A 69 -3.03 0.13 5.60
N VAL A 70 -2.40 -0.15 4.46
CA VAL A 70 -1.73 -1.43 4.21
C VAL A 70 -0.33 -1.15 3.69
N TRP A 71 0.67 -1.80 4.26
CA TRP A 71 2.05 -1.66 3.78
C TRP A 71 2.31 -2.57 2.60
N SER A 72 3.07 -2.09 1.62
CA SER A 72 3.70 -2.98 0.66
C SER A 72 4.88 -3.71 1.30
N ILE A 73 5.12 -4.94 0.86
CA ILE A 73 6.20 -5.80 1.33
C ILE A 73 7.06 -6.22 0.15
N GLY A 74 8.37 -6.00 0.27
CA GLY A 74 9.34 -6.30 -0.77
C GLY A 74 9.38 -5.23 -1.86
N GLU A 75 9.94 -5.61 -3.01
CA GLU A 75 10.20 -4.69 -4.12
C GLU A 75 8.98 -4.44 -5.00
N ASP A 76 8.00 -5.35 -4.99
CA ASP A 76 6.85 -5.30 -5.89
C ASP A 76 5.52 -5.49 -5.16
N SER A 77 4.50 -4.76 -5.59
CA SER A 77 3.12 -5.02 -5.21
C SER A 77 2.16 -4.76 -6.38
N GLY A 78 0.94 -5.26 -6.27
CA GLY A 78 -0.05 -5.10 -7.33
C GLY A 78 -1.41 -4.64 -6.84
N LEU A 79 -2.12 -3.93 -7.72
CA LEU A 79 -3.53 -3.62 -7.58
C LEU A 79 -4.30 -4.23 -8.74
N LEU A 80 -5.53 -4.66 -8.48
CA LEU A 80 -6.46 -5.10 -9.50
C LEU A 80 -7.80 -4.42 -9.29
N VAL A 81 -8.18 -3.58 -10.25
CA VAL A 81 -9.41 -2.78 -10.18
C VAL A 81 -10.27 -3.03 -11.40
N ARG A 82 -11.60 -3.04 -11.23
CA ARG A 82 -12.55 -3.03 -12.34
C ARG A 82 -13.14 -1.63 -12.49
N ILE A 83 -13.14 -1.07 -13.69
CA ILE A 83 -13.57 0.30 -13.92
C ILE A 83 -15.10 0.35 -14.09
N GLU A 84 -15.80 1.18 -13.31
CA GLU A 84 -17.27 1.26 -13.40
C GLU A 84 -17.73 1.95 -14.68
N LYS A 85 -17.12 3.08 -15.02
CA LYS A 85 -17.44 3.91 -16.18
C LYS A 85 -16.18 4.18 -16.97
N SER A 86 -16.28 4.19 -18.29
CA SER A 86 -15.15 4.38 -19.19
C SER A 86 -14.23 5.51 -18.74
N ALA A 87 -12.94 5.26 -18.75
CA ALA A 87 -11.90 6.25 -18.49
C ALA A 87 -11.23 6.62 -19.82
N THR A 88 -10.95 7.91 -19.99
CA THR A 88 -10.31 8.42 -21.21
C THR A 88 -8.82 8.61 -20.99
N ALA A 89 -8.05 8.72 -22.08
CA ALA A 89 -6.65 9.09 -22.01
C ALA A 89 -6.49 10.43 -21.26
N GLY A 90 -5.86 10.39 -20.09
CA GLY A 90 -5.74 11.54 -19.17
C GLY A 90 -6.42 11.36 -17.82
N ASN A 91 -7.24 10.31 -17.63
CA ASN A 91 -7.61 9.87 -16.30
C ASN A 91 -6.38 9.27 -15.58
N GLN A 92 -6.32 9.48 -14.27
CA GLN A 92 -5.26 8.99 -13.40
C GLN A 92 -5.85 8.19 -12.24
N LEU A 93 -5.11 7.19 -11.78
CA LEU A 93 -5.32 6.56 -10.49
C LEU A 93 -4.41 7.25 -9.48
N PHE A 94 -5.01 7.82 -8.44
CA PHE A 94 -4.30 8.43 -7.32
C PHE A 94 -4.22 7.44 -6.17
N LEU A 95 -3.00 7.22 -5.68
CA LEU A 95 -2.74 6.45 -4.48
C LEU A 95 -2.20 7.42 -3.43
N GLN A 96 -2.93 7.58 -2.34
CA GLN A 96 -2.40 8.31 -1.19
C GLN A 96 -1.51 7.37 -0.40
N ALA A 97 -0.23 7.68 -0.31
CA ALA A 97 0.77 6.81 0.27
C ALA A 97 1.81 7.56 1.09
N GLY A 98 2.36 6.90 2.11
CA GLY A 98 3.55 7.35 2.85
C GLY A 98 4.71 6.38 2.69
N GLY A 99 5.94 6.82 2.97
CA GLY A 99 7.11 5.93 3.01
C GLY A 99 7.59 5.69 4.44
N LEU A 100 8.37 4.62 4.63
CA LEU A 100 9.15 4.43 5.85
C LEU A 100 10.40 5.33 5.79
N TRP A 101 10.39 6.41 6.56
CA TRP A 101 11.46 7.41 6.55
C TRP A 101 12.34 7.34 7.80
N ALA A 102 13.64 7.53 7.61
CA ALA A 102 14.66 7.61 8.65
C ALA A 102 15.79 8.53 8.18
N PRO A 103 16.72 8.99 9.05
CA PRO A 103 17.86 9.80 8.61
C PRO A 103 18.65 9.19 7.45
N GLN A 104 18.74 7.86 7.39
CA GLN A 104 19.44 7.10 6.36
C GLN A 104 18.59 6.81 5.11
N ARG A 105 17.29 7.14 5.14
CA ARG A 105 16.33 6.87 4.06
C ARG A 105 15.35 8.04 3.92
N GLN A 106 15.70 8.98 3.04
CA GLN A 106 14.97 10.23 2.85
C GLN A 106 14.21 10.32 1.52
N SER A 107 14.40 9.35 0.64
CA SER A 107 13.70 9.25 -0.65
C SER A 107 13.49 7.79 -1.04
N MET A 108 12.54 7.58 -1.94
CA MET A 108 12.27 6.31 -2.60
C MET A 108 11.67 6.61 -3.98
N GLU A 109 12.23 6.05 -5.03
CA GLU A 109 11.58 5.93 -6.33
C GLU A 109 10.49 4.85 -6.29
N VAL A 110 9.29 5.25 -6.71
CA VAL A 110 8.18 4.35 -6.95
C VAL A 110 7.90 4.34 -8.45
N SER A 111 7.94 3.16 -9.05
CA SER A 111 7.59 2.95 -10.43
C SER A 111 6.22 2.27 -10.51
N ALA A 112 5.36 2.72 -11.41
CA ALA A 112 4.05 2.13 -11.65
C ALA A 112 3.85 1.84 -13.14
N ARG A 113 3.25 0.71 -13.49
CA ARG A 113 2.76 0.44 -14.85
C ARG A 113 1.36 -0.13 -14.84
N VAL A 114 0.65 0.05 -15.95
CA VAL A 114 -0.74 -0.36 -16.11
C VAL A 114 -0.85 -1.35 -17.25
N ASN A 115 -1.45 -2.51 -17.00
CA ASN A 115 -1.72 -3.54 -18.01
C ASN A 115 -0.48 -3.91 -18.86
N GLY A 116 0.70 -3.99 -18.23
CA GLY A 116 1.97 -4.29 -18.91
C GLY A 116 2.53 -3.17 -19.81
N GLY A 117 1.98 -1.96 -19.72
CA GLY A 117 2.47 -0.78 -20.44
C GLY A 117 3.79 -0.23 -19.88
N ASN A 118 4.12 1.01 -20.28
CA ASN A 118 5.35 1.67 -19.86
C ASN A 118 5.36 2.00 -18.37
N TRP A 119 6.54 1.89 -17.75
CA TRP A 119 6.78 2.35 -16.39
C TRP A 119 6.68 3.87 -16.29
N GLN A 120 6.03 4.32 -15.22
CA GLN A 120 5.86 5.71 -14.82
C GLN A 120 6.55 5.87 -13.47
N HIS A 121 7.48 6.81 -13.38
CA HIS A 121 8.35 6.96 -12.22
C HIS A 121 7.94 8.17 -11.40
N GLN A 122 7.95 8.03 -10.07
CA GLN A 122 7.73 9.12 -9.14
C GLN A 122 8.62 8.94 -7.92
N THR A 123 9.37 9.99 -7.56
CA THR A 123 10.15 10.01 -6.32
C THR A 123 9.29 10.52 -5.17
N LEU A 124 9.18 9.72 -4.11
CA LEU A 124 8.64 10.14 -2.82
C LEU A 124 9.78 10.60 -1.92
N THR A 125 9.55 11.64 -1.11
CA THR A 125 10.58 12.19 -0.21
C THR A 125 10.05 12.40 1.20
N ALA A 126 10.92 12.33 2.20
CA ALA A 126 10.60 12.61 3.60
C ALA A 126 10.35 14.11 3.89
N ALA A 127 10.77 14.99 2.98
CA ALA A 127 10.56 16.44 3.10
C ALA A 127 9.16 16.88 2.64
N ALA A 128 8.47 16.04 1.86
CA ALA A 128 7.09 16.25 1.48
C ALA A 128 6.15 15.93 2.66
N PRO A 129 4.85 16.33 2.60
CA PRO A 129 3.87 15.88 3.57
C PRO A 129 3.92 14.37 3.77
N GLU A 130 3.67 13.91 4.99
CA GLU A 130 3.72 12.48 5.35
C GLU A 130 2.89 11.60 4.38
N GLN A 131 1.82 12.19 3.85
CA GLN A 131 0.96 11.59 2.83
C GLN A 131 1.20 12.26 1.48
N GLN A 132 1.74 11.50 0.53
CA GLN A 132 1.99 11.90 -0.84
C GLN A 132 1.01 11.20 -1.79
N HIS A 133 0.72 11.82 -2.94
CA HIS A 133 -0.08 11.20 -3.98
C HIS A 133 0.84 10.61 -5.05
N ILE A 134 0.81 9.30 -5.23
CA ILE A 134 1.35 8.65 -6.42
C ILE A 134 0.29 8.74 -7.52
N SER A 135 0.65 9.30 -8.67
CA SER A 135 -0.26 9.47 -9.79
C SER A 135 0.09 8.52 -10.91
N VAL A 136 -0.82 7.60 -11.25
CA VAL A 136 -0.62 6.62 -12.31
C VAL A 136 -1.55 6.97 -13.48
N ALA A 137 -0.98 7.38 -14.61
CA ALA A 137 -1.73 7.64 -15.82
C ALA A 137 -2.33 6.33 -16.35
N LEU A 138 -3.62 6.37 -16.70
CA LEU A 138 -4.33 5.24 -17.27
C LEU A 138 -4.41 5.36 -18.79
N PRO A 139 -4.39 4.23 -19.52
CA PRO A 139 -4.80 4.21 -20.92
C PRO A 139 -6.30 4.49 -21.05
N THR A 140 -6.81 4.61 -22.27
CA THR A 140 -8.26 4.56 -22.50
C THR A 140 -8.80 3.20 -22.05
N LEU A 141 -9.85 3.21 -21.24
CA LEU A 141 -10.47 2.03 -20.64
C LEU A 141 -11.98 2.09 -20.85
N ALA A 142 -12.59 0.97 -21.21
CA ALA A 142 -14.02 0.82 -21.29
C ALA A 142 -14.63 0.53 -19.90
N ALA A 143 -15.93 0.78 -19.76
CA ALA A 143 -16.68 0.33 -18.61
C ALA A 143 -16.59 -1.21 -18.47
N GLY A 144 -16.24 -1.67 -17.28
CA GLY A 144 -16.02 -3.08 -16.97
C GLY A 144 -14.61 -3.58 -17.26
N ASP A 145 -13.71 -2.78 -17.81
CA ASP A 145 -12.33 -3.21 -18.00
C ASP A 145 -11.65 -3.49 -16.67
N GLU A 146 -10.79 -4.52 -16.68
CA GLU A 146 -9.89 -4.82 -15.58
C GLU A 146 -8.57 -4.11 -15.80
N VAL A 147 -8.09 -3.48 -14.74
CA VAL A 147 -6.88 -2.68 -14.72
C VAL A 147 -5.96 -3.28 -13.67
N ARG A 148 -4.87 -3.88 -14.15
CA ARG A 148 -3.76 -4.34 -13.34
C ARG A 148 -2.75 -3.22 -13.22
N VAL A 149 -2.51 -2.76 -12.00
CA VAL A 149 -1.44 -1.82 -11.70
C VAL A 149 -0.34 -2.58 -11.00
N GLU A 150 0.87 -2.50 -11.53
CA GLU A 150 2.06 -3.06 -10.92
C GLU A 150 2.88 -1.91 -10.36
N LEU A 151 3.30 -2.05 -9.11
CA LEU A 151 4.12 -1.08 -8.39
C LEU A 151 5.46 -1.72 -8.10
N HIS A 152 6.53 -0.96 -8.29
CA HIS A 152 7.89 -1.32 -7.94
C HIS A 152 8.52 -0.23 -7.07
N TYR A 153 9.29 -0.62 -6.05
CA TYR A 153 9.90 0.26 -5.08
C TYR A 153 11.42 0.07 -5.09
N ASP A 154 12.17 1.16 -5.22
CA ASP A 154 13.62 1.07 -5.04
C ASP A 154 13.95 0.86 -3.55
N HIS A 155 14.78 -0.14 -3.27
CA HIS A 155 15.36 -0.39 -1.95
C HIS A 155 14.33 -0.32 -0.80
N PRO A 156 13.31 -1.21 -0.77
CA PRO A 156 12.44 -1.34 0.39
C PRO A 156 13.29 -1.65 1.63
N ALA A 157 12.87 -1.12 2.78
CA ALA A 157 13.65 -1.23 4.02
C ALA A 157 12.76 -1.64 5.17
N SER A 158 13.30 -2.41 6.11
CA SER A 158 12.60 -2.76 7.33
C SER A 158 12.85 -1.75 8.45
N PRO A 159 11.88 -1.56 9.37
CA PRO A 159 12.11 -0.75 10.56
C PRO A 159 13.29 -1.22 11.40
N VAL A 160 13.60 -2.53 11.44
CA VAL A 160 14.77 -3.06 12.15
C VAL A 160 16.09 -2.67 11.49
N GLU A 161 16.19 -2.71 10.16
CA GLU A 161 17.40 -2.27 9.42
C GLU A 161 17.66 -0.77 9.63
N LEU A 162 16.59 0.02 9.79
CA LEU A 162 16.66 1.46 10.08
C LEU A 162 16.81 1.78 11.57
N GLY A 163 16.84 0.78 12.46
CA GLY A 163 17.00 0.96 13.91
C GLY A 163 15.80 1.59 14.61
N LEU A 164 14.59 1.45 14.04
CA LEU A 164 13.36 2.05 14.54
C LEU A 164 12.55 1.11 15.46
N SER A 165 12.50 -0.19 15.15
CA SER A 165 11.77 -1.19 15.91
C SER A 165 12.26 -2.61 15.63
N SER A 166 11.59 -3.65 16.14
CA SER A 166 11.88 -5.06 15.84
C SER A 166 11.15 -5.60 14.60
N ASP A 167 10.42 -4.76 13.86
CA ASP A 167 9.70 -5.18 12.67
C ASP A 167 10.68 -5.46 11.51
N THR A 168 10.65 -6.70 11.01
CA THR A 168 11.55 -7.23 9.98
C THR A 168 10.98 -7.17 8.57
N ARG A 169 9.75 -6.65 8.39
CA ARG A 169 9.13 -6.55 7.06
C ARG A 169 9.90 -5.53 6.23
N ALA A 170 10.36 -5.89 5.03
CA ALA A 170 10.91 -4.91 4.09
C ALA A 170 9.77 -4.08 3.49
N LEU A 171 9.62 -2.83 3.94
CA LEU A 171 8.49 -1.96 3.60
C LEU A 171 8.84 -1.02 2.45
N GLY A 172 7.93 -0.92 1.47
CA GLY A 172 7.96 0.10 0.42
C GLY A 172 7.13 1.32 0.82
N ILE A 173 5.84 1.29 0.47
CA ILE A 173 4.85 2.34 0.78
C ILE A 173 3.79 1.86 1.78
N SER A 174 3.21 2.78 2.53
CA SER A 174 1.94 2.59 3.23
C SER A 174 0.80 3.15 2.39
N LEU A 175 -0.03 2.30 1.81
CA LEU A 175 -1.20 2.73 1.05
C LEU A 175 -2.34 3.09 2.01
N ARG A 176 -2.89 4.28 1.83
CA ARG A 176 -3.94 4.87 2.69
C ARG A 176 -5.26 4.99 1.95
N SER A 177 -5.22 5.41 0.70
CA SER A 177 -6.42 5.53 -0.11
C SER A 177 -6.14 5.35 -1.59
N LEU A 178 -7.19 4.99 -2.31
CA LEU A 178 -7.21 4.86 -3.77
C LEU A 178 -8.31 5.74 -4.34
N GLN A 179 -8.05 6.49 -5.39
CA GLN A 179 -9.06 7.28 -6.07
C GLN A 179 -8.84 7.29 -7.57
N LEU A 180 -9.90 7.04 -8.35
CA LEU A 180 -9.89 7.29 -9.78
C LEU A 180 -10.23 8.76 -10.04
N SER A 181 -9.38 9.47 -10.77
CA SER A 181 -9.62 10.87 -11.14
C SER A 181 -10.96 11.00 -11.85
N GLY A 182 -11.82 11.91 -11.37
CA GLY A 182 -13.05 12.26 -12.04
C GLY A 182 -12.79 13.26 -13.16
N ARG A 183 -12.61 12.79 -14.39
CA ARG A 183 -13.04 13.57 -15.56
C ARG A 183 -14.33 12.97 -16.05
N THR A 184 -15.44 13.57 -15.64
CA THR A 184 -16.70 13.45 -16.37
C THR A 184 -16.50 14.18 -17.70
N PRO A 185 -16.83 13.58 -18.86
CA PRO A 185 -16.86 14.32 -20.12
C PRO A 185 -17.79 15.54 -20.04
#